data_AF-A0A925LJC4-F1
#
_entry.id   AF-A0A925LJC4-F1
#
_cell.length_a   1.000
_cell.length_b   1.000
_cell.length_c   1.000
_cell.angle_alpha   90.00
_cell.angle_beta   90.00
_cell.angle_gamma   90.00
#
_symmetry.space_group_name_H-M   'P 1'
#
loop_
_entity.id
_entity.type
_entity.pdbx_description
1 polymer ?
#
loop_
_entity_poly.entity_id
_entity_poly.type
_entity_poly.pdbx_seq_one_letter_code
_entity_poly.pdbx_strand_id
1 'polypeptide(L)' 'QKLYPLQYLLYTVALNRYLALRVPGYNYETHFVGVLYVFLRGVSQKRGEEFGIFRDTPPVEMINELTACLIQTGG' A
#
# COMPACT_ATOMS: atom_id res chain seq x y z
N GLN A 1 9.00 8.47 -16.38
CA GLN A 1 8.65 8.46 -14.94
C GLN A 1 8.21 7.04 -14.57
N LYS A 2 8.60 6.54 -13.39
CA LYS A 2 8.18 5.22 -12.91
C LYS A 2 6.88 5.38 -12.11
N LEU A 3 5.81 4.70 -12.51
CA LEU A 3 4.48 4.77 -11.91
C LEU A 3 4.34 3.89 -10.65
N TYR A 4 5.45 3.59 -9.97
CA TYR A 4 5.43 2.78 -8.74
C TYR A 4 4.53 3.36 -7.64
N PRO A 5 4.45 4.71 -7.46
CA PRO A 5 3.48 5.29 -6.54
C PRO A 5 2.04 4.88 -6.82
N LEU A 6 1.62 5.01 -8.08
CA LEU A 6 0.28 4.61 -8.48
C LEU A 6 0.05 3.11 -8.29
N GLN A 7 1.03 2.28 -8.67
CA GLN A 7 0.92 0.82 -8.55
C GLN A 7 0.66 0.40 -7.10
N TYR A 8 1.47 0.87 -6.14
CA TYR A 8 1.27 0.42 -4.76
C TYR A 8 0.00 1.00 -4.17
N LEU A 9 -0.41 2.22 -4.52
CA LEU A 9 -1.67 2.81 -4.06
C LEU A 9 -2.88 1.96 -4.51
N LEU A 10 -2.88 1.51 -5.76
CA LEU A 10 -3.91 0.59 -6.28
C LEU A 10 -3.95 -0.73 -5.50
N TYR A 11 -2.78 -1.32 -5.21
CA TYR A 11 -2.70 -2.55 -4.41
C TYR A 11 -3.13 -2.33 -2.96
N THR A 12 -2.77 -1.20 -2.36
CA THR A 12 -3.21 -0.84 -1.01
C THR A 12 -4.73 -0.73 -0.94
N VAL A 13 -5.38 -0.06 -1.90
CA VAL A 13 -6.84 0.03 -1.97
C VAL A 13 -7.48 -1.35 -2.11
N ALA A 14 -6.98 -2.17 -3.04
CA ALA A 14 -7.51 -3.53 -3.25
C ALA A 14 -7.36 -4.40 -1.99
N LEU A 15 -6.19 -4.37 -1.35
CA LEU A 15 -5.89 -5.16 -0.16
C LEU A 15 -6.68 -4.66 1.07
N ASN A 16 -6.78 -3.35 1.28
CA ASN A 16 -7.57 -2.74 2.34
C ASN A 16 -9.02 -3.24 2.30
N ARG A 17 -9.65 -3.19 1.11
CA ARG A 17 -11.02 -3.70 0.92
C ARG A 17 -11.13 -5.20 1.12
N TYR A 18 -10.18 -5.95 0.60
CA TYR A 18 -10.15 -7.40 0.74
C TYR A 18 -10.09 -7.82 2.22
N LEU A 19 -9.25 -7.16 3.02
CA LEU A 19 -9.12 -7.43 4.46
C LEU A 19 -10.38 -7.02 5.22
N ALA A 20 -10.96 -5.85 4.92
CA ALA A 20 -12.20 -5.39 5.53
C ALA A 20 -13.37 -6.37 5.34
N LEU A 21 -13.39 -7.12 4.23
CA LEU A 21 -14.41 -8.14 3.96
C LEU A 21 -14.18 -9.48 4.69
N ARG A 22 -12.98 -9.74 5.20
CA ARG A 22 -12.59 -11.08 5.69
C ARG A 22 -12.12 -11.12 7.12
N VAL A 23 -11.65 -10.00 7.65
CA VAL A 23 -11.11 -9.90 9.00
C VAL A 23 -12.12 -9.13 9.86
N PRO A 24 -12.86 -9.81 10.76
CA PRO A 24 -13.77 -9.13 11.66
C PRO A 24 -13.03 -8.11 12.54
N GLY A 25 -13.57 -6.89 12.64
CA GLY A 25 -12.93 -5.81 13.41
C GLY A 25 -11.69 -5.22 12.76
N TYR A 26 -11.45 -5.46 11.46
CA TYR A 26 -10.35 -4.85 10.74
C TYR A 26 -10.40 -3.32 10.79
N ASN A 27 -9.25 -2.74 11.12
CA ASN A 27 -9.00 -1.31 11.13
C ASN A 27 -7.68 -1.06 10.39
N TYR A 28 -7.73 -0.25 9.33
CA TYR A 28 -6.56 0.06 8.50
C TYR A 28 -5.39 0.62 9.32
N GLU A 29 -5.62 1.60 10.20
CA GLU A 29 -4.57 2.31 10.93
C GLU A 29 -3.76 1.40 11.86
N THR A 30 -4.39 0.34 12.40
CA THR A 30 -3.76 -0.56 13.37
C THR A 30 -3.33 -1.90 12.78
N HIS A 31 -3.99 -2.36 11.70
CA HIS A 31 -3.71 -3.67 11.11
C HIS A 31 -2.92 -3.59 9.79
N PHE A 32 -2.86 -2.43 9.14
CA PHE A 32 -2.08 -2.23 7.92
C PHE A 32 -0.77 -1.51 8.25
N VAL A 33 0.35 -2.24 8.20
CA VAL A 33 1.67 -1.74 8.64
C VAL A 33 2.49 -1.13 7.47
N GLY A 34 1.82 -0.82 6.36
CA GLY A 34 2.43 -0.15 5.20
C GLY A 34 2.80 -1.07 4.03
N VAL A 35 3.61 -0.53 3.14
CA VAL A 35 4.01 -1.08 1.84
C VAL A 35 5.53 -1.13 1.77
N LEU A 36 6.06 -2.24 1.25
CA LEU A 36 7.48 -2.36 0.91
C LEU A 36 7.67 -2.64 -0.58
N TYR A 37 8.57 -1.87 -1.20
CA TYR A 37 9.02 -2.11 -2.56
C TYR A 37 10.51 -2.47 -2.56
N VAL A 38 10.83 -3.71 -2.93
CA VAL A 38 12.21 -4.23 -2.90
C VAL A 38 12.83 -4.18 -4.29
N PHE A 39 13.79 -3.30 -4.48
CA PHE A 39 14.63 -3.22 -5.67
C PHE A 39 15.80 -4.20 -5.55
N LEU A 40 15.60 -5.42 -6.05
CA LEU A 40 16.52 -6.55 -5.90
C LEU A 40 18.00 -6.23 -6.24
N ARG A 41 18.27 -5.37 -7.22
CA ARG A 41 19.63 -4.97 -7.61
C ARG A 41 20.30 -4.00 -6.63
N GLY A 42 19.52 -3.33 -5.79
CA GLY A 42 19.99 -2.38 -4.79
C GLY A 42 20.18 -2.99 -3.40
N VAL A 43 19.61 -4.17 -3.14
CA VAL A 43 19.73 -4.86 -1.85
C VAL A 43 21.12 -5.49 -1.73
N SER A 44 21.85 -5.13 -0.66
CA SER A 44 23.15 -5.71 -0.37
C SER A 44 23.36 -5.83 1.14
N GLN A 45 23.76 -7.02 1.59
CA GLN A 45 24.11 -7.28 3.00
C GLN A 45 25.16 -6.31 3.55
N LYS A 46 26.04 -5.78 2.68
CA LYS A 46 27.12 -4.86 3.09
C LYS A 46 26.66 -3.41 3.26
N ARG A 47 25.54 -3.02 2.65
CA ARG A 47 25.09 -1.61 2.58
C ARG A 47 23.88 -1.32 3.48
N GLY A 48 23.30 -2.35 4.10
CA GLY A 48 22.13 -2.21 4.97
C GLY A 48 20.81 -2.03 4.19
N GLU A 49 19.70 -1.98 4.93
CA GLU A 49 18.34 -1.90 4.39
C GLU A 49 17.99 -0.53 3.79
N GLU A 50 18.84 0.49 3.99
CA GLU A 50 18.66 1.83 3.42
C GLU A 50 18.83 1.85 1.90
N PHE A 51 19.43 0.81 1.32
CA PHE A 51 19.62 0.68 -0.12
C PHE A 51 18.74 -0.44 -0.70
N GLY A 52 17.99 -0.09 -1.74
CA GLY A 52 17.18 -1.05 -2.48
C GLY A 52 15.85 -1.40 -1.82
N ILE A 53 15.45 -0.77 -0.72
CA ILE A 53 14.13 -0.93 -0.11
C ILE A 53 13.46 0.44 -0.02
N PHE A 54 12.28 0.55 -0.60
CA PHE A 54 11.37 1.68 -0.41
C PHE A 54 10.25 1.25 0.53
N ARG A 55 9.88 2.14 1.46
CA ARG A 55 8.81 1.92 2.44
C ARG A 55 7.87 3.10 2.40
N ASP A 56 6.57 2.82 2.47
CA ASP A 56 5.55 3.85 2.58
C ASP A 56 4.37 3.34 3.41
N THR A 57 3.72 4.23 4.13
CA THR A 57 2.48 3.94 4.86
C THR A 57 1.49 5.03 4.49
N PRO A 58 0.68 4.81 3.43
CA PRO A 58 -0.27 5.82 2.99
C PRO A 58 -1.25 6.19 4.12
N PRO A 59 -1.58 7.48 4.29
CA PRO A 59 -2.56 7.89 5.27
C PRO A 59 -3.94 7.32 4.91
N VAL A 60 -4.74 7.00 5.93
CA VAL A 60 -6.06 6.37 5.75
C VAL A 60 -6.99 7.24 4.91
N GLU A 61 -6.89 8.56 5.04
CA GLU A 61 -7.66 9.53 4.27
C GLU A 61 -7.40 9.39 2.77
N MET A 62 -6.14 9.27 2.37
CA MET A 62 -5.77 9.07 0.96
C MET A 62 -6.33 7.74 0.42
N ILE A 63 -6.29 6.68 1.22
CA ILE A 63 -6.84 5.38 0.81
C ILE A 63 -8.37 5.45 0.68
N ASN A 64 -9.05 6.19 1.55
CA ASN A 64 -10.49 6.41 1.46
C ASN A 64 -10.87 7.21 0.21
N GLU A 65 -10.15 8.30 -0.08
CA GLU A 65 -10.37 9.12 -1.28
C GLU A 65 -10.14 8.32 -2.57
N LEU A 66 -9.03 7.58 -2.64
CA LEU A 66 -8.74 6.71 -3.78
C LEU A 66 -9.77 5.61 -3.93
N THR A 67 -10.23 5.02 -2.83
CA THR A 67 -11.29 4.02 -2.85
C THR A 67 -12.57 4.60 -3.45
N ALA A 68 -12.98 5.80 -3.04
CA ALA A 68 -14.16 6.48 -3.59
C ALA A 68 -13.99 6.85 -5.07
N CYS A 69 -12.78 7.26 -5.48
CA CYS A 69 -12.49 7.61 -6.88
C CYS A 69 -12.49 6.38 -7.80
N LEU A 70 -11.89 5.28 -7.37
CA LEU A 70 -11.69 4.07 -8.19
C LEU A 70 -12.93 3.18 -8.25
N ILE A 71 -13.78 3.25 -7.22
CA ILE A 71 -14.97 2.43 -7.10
C ILE A 71 -16.15 3.38 -7.13
N GLN A 72 -16.58 3.73 -8.36
CA GLN A 72 -17.93 4.27 -8.56
C GLN A 72 -18.90 3.28 -7.92
N THR A 73 -19.68 3.74 -6.95
CA THR A 73 -20.90 3.07 -6.54
C THR A 73 -21.75 2.94 -7.80
N GLY A 74 -21.80 1.74 -8.38
CA GLY A 74 -22.72 1.46 -9.48
C GLY A 74 -24.13 1.86 -9.04
N GLY A 75 -24.76 2.74 -9.82
CA GLY A 75 -26.21 2.83 -9.88
C GLY A 75 -26.79 1.64 -10.63
#